data_AF-A0A916VDG6-F1
#
_entry.id   AF-A0A916VDG6-F1
#
_cell.length_a   1.000
_cell.length_b   1.000
_cell.length_c   1.000
_cell.angle_alpha   90.00
_cell.angle_beta   90.00
_cell.angle_gamma   90.00
#
_symmetry.space_group_name_H-M   'P 1'
#
loop_
_entity.id
_entity.type
_entity.pdbx_description
1 polymer ?
#
loop_
_entity_poly.entity_id
_entity_poly.type
_entity_poly.pdbx_seq_one_letter_code
_entity_poly.pdbx_strand_id
1 'polypeptide(L)'
;MRKKIIAMIITGILAVSVTACQSDGEQSSSQSQNSGQTESSANVEIPEDANILVAYFTYGENAKLPDGVDASSSASIQAWDGDTTGNTGLAAHWISDAAGGDLFSIQTEEKYPGDYDDTVDQGQEEQSENARPKLSSHVDHMD
;
A
#
# COMPACT_ATOMS: atom_id res chain seq x y z
N MET A 1 -41.63 -45.47 12.94
CA MET A 1 -41.51 -44.94 11.57
C MET A 1 -40.83 -43.56 11.46
N ARG A 2 -40.60 -42.80 12.55
CA ARG A 2 -39.89 -41.51 12.50
C ARG A 2 -38.35 -41.59 12.55
N LYS A 3 -37.78 -42.72 13.01
CA LYS A 3 -36.32 -42.95 13.04
C LYS A 3 -35.75 -43.48 11.71
N LYS A 4 -36.61 -43.96 10.79
CA LYS A 4 -36.24 -44.39 9.44
C LYS A 4 -36.26 -43.25 8.41
N ILE A 5 -36.85 -42.10 8.76
CA ILE A 5 -36.91 -40.90 7.89
C ILE A 5 -35.62 -40.07 8.06
N ILE A 6 -34.99 -40.09 9.23
CA ILE A 6 -33.74 -39.36 9.49
C ILE A 6 -32.54 -39.98 8.74
N ALA A 7 -32.58 -41.30 8.49
CA ALA A 7 -31.52 -42.00 7.74
C ALA A 7 -31.60 -41.86 6.22
N MET A 8 -32.69 -41.29 5.67
CA MET A 8 -32.85 -41.11 4.21
C MET A 8 -32.48 -39.71 3.71
N ILE A 9 -32.18 -38.76 4.59
CA ILE A 9 -31.82 -37.38 4.21
C ILE A 9 -30.30 -37.18 4.09
N ILE A 10 -29.47 -38.12 4.59
CA ILE A 10 -27.99 -37.98 4.62
C ILE A 10 -27.30 -38.60 3.38
N THR A 11 -28.02 -39.32 2.51
CA THR A 11 -27.43 -39.98 1.32
C THR A 11 -27.86 -39.35 -0.01
N GLY A 12 -28.50 -38.18 0.02
CA GLY A 12 -29.10 -37.52 -1.15
C GLY A 12 -28.31 -36.34 -1.74
N ILE A 13 -27.06 -36.13 -1.35
CA ILE A 13 -26.21 -35.03 -1.85
C ILE A 13 -24.85 -35.62 -2.25
N LEU A 14 -24.84 -36.47 -3.29
CA LEU A 14 -23.57 -36.93 -3.89
C LEU A 14 -23.68 -37.25 -5.38
N ALA A 15 -24.56 -36.58 -6.12
CA ALA A 15 -24.66 -36.78 -7.57
C ALA A 15 -25.25 -35.57 -8.28
N VAL A 16 -24.45 -34.50 -8.42
CA VAL A 16 -24.66 -33.53 -9.51
C VAL A 16 -23.28 -33.15 -10.06
N SER A 17 -22.83 -33.95 -11.02
CA SER A 17 -21.75 -33.60 -11.93
C SER A 17 -22.28 -32.54 -12.90
N VAL A 18 -21.78 -31.31 -12.82
CA VAL A 18 -22.06 -30.29 -13.83
C VAL A 18 -20.83 -30.12 -14.70
N THR A 19 -20.86 -30.76 -15.88
CA THR A 19 -20.13 -30.27 -17.05
C THR A 19 -21.05 -29.26 -17.72
N ALA A 20 -20.66 -27.99 -17.71
CA ALA A 20 -21.26 -26.96 -18.54
C ALA A 20 -20.15 -26.15 -19.22
N CYS A 21 -19.82 -26.53 -20.45
CA CYS A 21 -19.22 -25.63 -21.43
C CYS A 21 -20.35 -25.22 -22.38
N GLN A 22 -20.79 -23.95 -22.35
CA GLN A 22 -21.60 -23.38 -23.44
C GLN A 22 -21.53 -21.84 -23.48
N SER A 23 -20.88 -21.34 -24.54
CA SER A 23 -21.08 -20.13 -25.35
C SER A 23 -21.55 -18.78 -24.75
N ASP A 24 -20.67 -17.79 -24.95
CA ASP A 24 -20.83 -16.35 -25.29
C ASP A 24 -22.13 -15.60 -24.98
N GLY A 25 -22.00 -14.45 -24.28
CA GLY A 25 -23.00 -13.38 -24.25
C GLY A 25 -22.99 -12.47 -23.01
N GLU A 26 -21.99 -11.57 -22.95
CA GLU A 26 -21.96 -10.20 -22.39
C GLU A 26 -22.60 -9.81 -21.02
N GLN A 27 -21.70 -9.26 -20.18
CA GLN A 27 -21.81 -8.02 -19.38
C GLN A 27 -22.47 -8.05 -17.98
N SER A 28 -21.63 -8.22 -16.94
CA SER A 28 -21.67 -7.39 -15.72
C SER A 28 -20.35 -7.53 -14.95
N SER A 29 -19.62 -6.43 -14.82
CA SER A 29 -18.26 -6.38 -14.26
C SER A 29 -18.27 -6.50 -12.74
N SER A 30 -18.10 -7.73 -12.24
CA SER A 30 -17.65 -8.02 -10.89
C SER A 30 -16.11 -7.99 -10.82
N GLN A 31 -15.61 -7.33 -9.79
CA GLN A 31 -14.20 -7.27 -9.40
C GLN A 31 -13.50 -8.62 -9.55
N SER A 32 -12.59 -8.69 -10.51
CA SER A 32 -11.51 -9.66 -10.49
C SER A 32 -10.42 -9.10 -9.60
N GLN A 33 -10.25 -9.68 -8.40
CA GLN A 33 -8.98 -9.57 -7.68
C GLN A 33 -7.93 -10.30 -8.50
N ASN A 34 -7.28 -9.56 -9.40
CA ASN A 34 -6.06 -9.99 -10.04
C ASN A 34 -4.90 -9.78 -9.07
N SER A 35 -4.76 -10.70 -8.10
CA SER A 35 -3.47 -10.96 -7.47
C SER A 35 -2.60 -11.70 -8.46
N GLY A 36 -2.17 -10.99 -9.51
CA GLY A 36 -1.03 -11.39 -10.30
C GLY A 36 0.21 -11.14 -9.46
N GLN A 37 0.58 -12.08 -8.60
CA GLN A 37 1.97 -12.22 -8.18
C GLN A 37 2.78 -12.53 -9.43
N THR A 38 3.25 -11.48 -10.09
CA THR A 38 4.51 -11.57 -10.80
C THR A 38 5.56 -11.36 -9.71
N GLU A 39 5.95 -12.45 -9.05
CA GLU A 39 7.30 -12.49 -8.45
C GLU A 39 8.29 -12.44 -9.61
N SER A 40 8.53 -11.22 -10.09
CA SER A 40 9.81 -10.94 -10.73
C SER A 40 10.81 -10.84 -9.58
N SER A 41 11.26 -12.00 -9.12
CA SER A 41 12.57 -12.13 -8.48
C SER A 41 13.61 -11.85 -9.55
N ALA A 42 13.70 -10.59 -9.98
CA ALA A 42 14.91 -10.08 -10.55
C ALA A 42 15.90 -10.13 -9.38
N ASN A 43 16.78 -11.14 -9.41
CA ASN A 43 17.94 -11.16 -8.54
C ASN A 43 18.79 -9.97 -8.95
N VAL A 44 18.54 -8.82 -8.33
CA VAL A 44 19.37 -7.63 -8.51
C VAL A 44 20.65 -7.94 -7.76
N GLU A 45 21.69 -8.32 -8.49
CA GLU A 45 23.04 -8.41 -7.94
C GLU A 45 23.47 -6.99 -7.57
N ILE A 46 23.34 -6.68 -6.29
CA ILE A 46 23.86 -5.45 -5.70
C ILE A 46 25.39 -5.60 -5.64
N PRO A 47 26.17 -4.68 -6.25
CA PRO A 47 27.62 -4.69 -6.10
C PRO A 47 28.00 -4.64 -4.62
N GLU A 48 28.98 -5.45 -4.19
CA GLU A 48 29.37 -5.50 -2.76
C GLU A 48 29.88 -4.16 -2.21
N ASP A 49 30.22 -3.21 -3.08
CA ASP A 49 30.68 -1.85 -2.77
C ASP A 49 29.67 -0.74 -3.14
N ALA A 50 28.43 -1.08 -3.48
CA ALA A 50 27.41 -0.10 -3.80
C ALA A 50 26.92 0.64 -2.55
N ASN A 51 26.90 1.98 -2.60
CA ASN A 51 26.20 2.80 -1.63
C ASN A 51 24.73 2.89 -2.04
N ILE A 52 23.84 2.31 -1.23
CA ILE A 52 22.40 2.30 -1.49
C ILE A 52 21.73 3.38 -0.66
N LEU A 53 20.90 4.19 -1.31
CA LEU A 53 20.03 5.14 -0.66
C LEU A 53 18.57 4.82 -0.97
N VAL A 54 17.77 4.63 0.08
CA VAL A 54 16.32 4.52 0.01
C VAL A 54 15.72 5.88 0.36
N ALA A 55 15.45 6.68 -0.67
CA ALA A 55 14.73 7.94 -0.53
C ALA A 55 13.22 7.72 -0.67
N TYR A 56 12.42 8.26 0.24
CA TYR A 56 10.97 8.05 0.25
C TYR A 56 10.21 9.29 0.67
N PHE A 57 8.96 9.40 0.22
CA PHE A 57 7.99 10.37 0.71
C PHE A 57 6.82 9.64 1.35
N THR A 58 6.32 10.14 2.47
CA THR A 58 5.08 9.65 3.06
C THR A 58 4.27 10.78 3.68
N TYR A 59 2.95 10.72 3.54
CA TYR A 59 2.02 11.74 4.04
C TYR A 59 2.11 11.89 5.56
N GLY A 60 2.27 10.79 6.31
CA GLY A 60 2.33 10.82 7.77
C GLY A 60 3.50 11.63 8.35
N GLU A 61 4.57 11.81 7.58
CA GLU A 61 5.71 12.64 7.96
C GLU A 61 5.61 14.07 7.41
N ASN A 62 4.63 14.35 6.53
CA ASN A 62 4.52 15.58 5.77
C ASN A 62 3.21 16.34 5.99
N ALA A 63 2.34 15.89 6.89
CA ALA A 63 1.04 16.50 7.17
C ALA A 63 0.93 17.06 8.59
N LYS A 64 0.08 18.08 8.77
CA LYS A 64 -0.32 18.60 10.09
C LYS A 64 -1.39 17.70 10.70
N LEU A 65 -0.96 16.55 11.21
CA LEU A 65 -1.87 15.59 11.82
C LEU A 65 -2.40 16.14 13.17
N PRO A 66 -3.71 16.04 13.45
CA PRO A 66 -4.26 16.47 14.72
C PRO A 66 -3.77 15.60 15.88
N ASP A 67 -3.72 16.16 17.09
CA ASP A 67 -3.38 15.39 18.28
C ASP A 67 -4.45 14.31 18.54
N GLY A 68 -4.02 13.05 18.67
CA GLY A 68 -4.91 11.94 19.04
C GLY A 68 -5.66 11.27 17.89
N VAL A 69 -5.30 11.50 16.62
CA VAL A 69 -5.61 10.52 15.56
C VAL A 69 -4.80 9.26 15.81
N ASP A 70 -5.49 8.23 16.31
CA ASP A 70 -4.93 6.88 16.36
C ASP A 70 -4.70 6.37 14.94
N ALA A 71 -3.60 5.64 14.73
CA ALA A 71 -3.29 4.92 13.51
C ALA A 71 -4.47 4.05 13.03
N SER A 72 -5.35 3.61 13.94
CA SER A 72 -6.58 2.87 13.58
C SER A 72 -7.63 3.70 12.82
N SER A 73 -7.67 5.01 13.02
CA SER A 73 -8.64 5.92 12.37
C SER A 73 -8.12 6.48 11.05
N SER A 74 -6.80 6.53 10.89
CA SER A 74 -6.12 6.98 9.67
C SER A 74 -5.36 5.80 9.07
N ALA A 75 -6.03 4.99 8.24
CA ALA A 75 -5.55 3.70 7.71
C ALA A 75 -4.21 3.72 6.92
N SER A 76 -3.55 4.87 6.80
CA SER A 76 -2.24 5.02 6.16
C SER A 76 -1.21 5.74 7.03
N ILE A 77 -1.56 6.06 8.28
CA ILE A 77 -0.66 6.65 9.29
C ILE A 77 -0.24 5.54 10.24
N GLN A 78 1.06 5.37 10.40
CA GLN A 78 1.65 4.30 11.19
C GLN A 78 2.46 4.92 12.33
N ALA A 79 2.28 4.41 13.55
CA ALA A 79 3.23 4.66 14.63
C ALA A 79 4.35 3.61 14.53
N TRP A 80 5.61 4.05 14.41
CA TRP A 80 6.78 3.18 14.28
C TRP A 80 7.96 3.76 15.05
N ASP A 81 8.58 2.94 15.90
CA ASP A 81 9.74 3.31 16.73
C ASP A 81 9.60 4.60 17.56
N GLY A 82 8.37 4.91 17.99
CA GLY A 82 8.07 6.12 18.76
C GLY A 82 7.76 7.37 17.90
N ASP A 83 7.92 7.27 16.58
CA ASP A 83 7.62 8.33 15.62
C ASP A 83 6.36 8.01 14.78
N THR A 84 5.89 9.02 14.04
CA THR A 84 4.77 8.89 13.09
C THR A 84 5.29 8.81 11.67
N THR A 85 4.86 7.79 10.94
CA THR A 85 5.16 7.57 9.52
C THR A 85 3.89 7.16 8.76
N GLY A 86 4.04 6.65 7.54
CA GLY A 86 2.97 5.98 6.80
C GLY A 86 3.44 4.67 6.18
N ASN A 87 2.55 4.00 5.45
CA ASN A 87 2.85 2.71 4.83
C ASN A 87 4.12 2.74 3.95
N THR A 88 4.33 3.83 3.22
CA THR A 88 5.53 4.01 2.39
C THR A 88 6.79 4.13 3.24
N GLY A 89 6.75 4.83 4.37
CA GLY A 89 7.92 4.93 5.25
C GLY A 89 8.25 3.60 5.91
N LEU A 90 7.24 2.83 6.32
CA LEU A 90 7.46 1.48 6.84
C LEU A 90 8.08 0.55 5.78
N ALA A 91 7.59 0.60 4.54
CA ALA A 91 8.19 -0.15 3.44
C ALA A 91 9.64 0.30 3.16
N ALA A 92 9.92 1.60 3.23
CA ALA A 92 11.26 2.14 3.04
C ALA A 92 12.24 1.64 4.12
N HIS A 93 11.81 1.59 5.39
CA HIS A 93 12.58 0.97 6.46
C HIS A 93 12.90 -0.49 6.15
N TRP A 94 11.92 -1.31 5.76
CA TRP A 94 12.17 -2.72 5.43
C TRP A 94 13.11 -2.91 4.24
N ILE A 95 13.01 -2.04 3.23
CA ILE A 95 13.91 -2.07 2.07
C ILE A 95 15.33 -1.68 2.49
N SER A 96 15.48 -0.61 3.27
CA SER A 96 16.78 -0.16 3.79
C SER A 96 17.44 -1.25 4.64
N ASP A 97 16.70 -1.89 5.55
CA ASP A 97 17.18 -3.00 6.39
C ASP A 97 17.61 -4.21 5.54
N ALA A 98 16.81 -4.58 4.54
CA ALA A 98 17.10 -5.72 3.68
C ALA A 98 18.28 -5.46 2.73
N ALA A 99 18.45 -4.22 2.28
CA ALA A 99 19.47 -3.81 1.34
C ALA A 99 20.78 -3.36 2.01
N GLY A 100 20.76 -3.10 3.32
CA GLY A 100 21.88 -2.49 4.04
C GLY A 100 22.18 -1.05 3.58
N GLY A 101 21.15 -0.33 3.13
CA GLY A 101 21.28 1.02 2.57
C GLY A 101 20.85 2.12 3.54
N ASP A 102 21.30 3.34 3.28
CA ASP A 102 20.89 4.54 4.02
C ASP A 102 19.42 4.87 3.71
N LEU A 103 18.74 5.49 4.69
CA LEU A 103 17.34 5.90 4.57
C LEU A 103 17.25 7.43 4.55
N PHE A 104 16.49 7.98 3.61
CA PHE A 104 16.25 9.42 3.51
C PHE A 104 14.76 9.74 3.36
N SER A 105 14.18 10.32 4.41
CA SER A 105 12.82 10.87 4.36
C SER A 105 12.82 12.21 3.63
N ILE A 106 12.08 12.25 2.51
CA ILE A 106 11.81 13.47 1.76
C ILE A 106 10.72 14.23 2.52
N GLN A 107 11.11 15.35 3.12
CA GLN A 107 10.22 16.21 3.89
C GLN A 107 10.07 17.59 3.26
N THR A 108 8.82 18.01 3.04
CA THR A 108 8.50 19.38 2.64
C THR A 108 8.73 20.35 3.80
N GLU A 109 9.17 21.56 3.49
CA GLU A 109 9.30 22.65 4.48
C GLU A 109 7.91 23.10 4.95
N GLU A 110 6.95 23.19 4.03
CA GLU A 110 5.54 23.43 4.33
C GLU A 110 4.79 22.10 4.40
N LYS A 111 4.24 21.79 5.60
CA LYS A 111 3.44 20.58 5.81
C LYS A 111 2.07 20.71 5.14
N TYR A 112 1.63 19.64 4.50
CA TYR A 112 0.29 19.48 3.96
C TYR A 112 -0.79 19.57 5.05
N PRO A 113 -2.04 19.92 4.69
CA PRO A 113 -3.18 19.88 5.59
C PRO A 113 -3.33 18.50 6.23
N GLY A 114 -3.93 18.44 7.42
CA GLY A 114 -4.31 17.17 8.05
C GLY A 114 -5.61 16.60 7.48
N ASP A 115 -6.45 17.48 6.91
CA ASP A 115 -7.68 17.10 6.21
C ASP A 115 -7.37 16.58 4.81
N TYR A 116 -8.10 15.54 4.42
CA TYR A 116 -7.87 14.86 3.16
C TYR A 116 -8.27 15.73 1.96
N ASP A 117 -9.44 16.36 2.02
CA ASP A 117 -9.96 17.15 0.90
C ASP A 117 -9.10 18.39 0.68
N ASP A 118 -8.69 19.07 1.77
CA ASP A 118 -7.75 20.20 1.70
C ASP A 118 -6.39 19.79 1.08
N THR A 119 -5.88 18.60 1.41
CA THR A 119 -4.64 18.07 0.84
C THR A 119 -4.80 17.77 -0.66
N VAL A 120 -5.94 17.23 -1.06
CA VAL A 120 -6.26 16.97 -2.48
C VAL A 120 -6.33 18.28 -3.26
N ASP A 121 -7.00 19.30 -2.71
CA ASP A 121 -7.13 20.61 -3.34
C ASP A 121 -5.75 21.28 -3.51
N GLN A 122 -4.92 21.28 -2.45
CA GLN A 122 -3.54 21.77 -2.54
C GLN A 122 -2.73 21.00 -3.61
N GLY A 123 -2.85 19.67 -3.65
CA GLY A 123 -2.15 18.85 -4.64
C GLY A 123 -2.58 19.14 -6.08
N GLN A 124 -3.85 19.46 -6.31
CA GLN A 124 -4.35 19.88 -7.62
C GLN A 124 -3.80 21.25 -8.02
N GLU A 125 -3.75 22.20 -7.09
CA GLU A 125 -3.16 23.52 -7.31
C GLU A 125 -1.66 23.38 -7.66
N GLU A 126 -0.89 22.68 -6.82
CA GLU A 126 0.53 22.40 -7.04
C GLU A 126 0.78 21.74 -8.41
N GLN A 127 -0.06 20.78 -8.80
CA GLN A 127 0.03 20.15 -10.12
C GLN A 127 -0.26 21.13 -11.25
N SER A 128 -1.31 21.95 -11.12
CA SER A 128 -1.73 22.92 -12.14
C SER A 128 -0.67 24.00 -12.39
N GLU A 129 0.03 24.41 -11.33
CA GLU A 129 1.11 25.39 -11.38
C GLU A 129 2.46 24.77 -11.72
N ASN A 130 2.53 23.44 -11.84
CA ASN A 130 3.77 22.68 -11.91
C ASN A 130 4.74 23.07 -10.76
N ALA A 131 4.18 23.33 -9.58
CA ALA A 131 4.92 23.65 -8.38
C ALA A 131 5.83 22.48 -7.97
N ARG A 132 6.93 22.81 -7.29
CA ARG A 132 7.82 21.85 -6.65
C ARG A 132 7.98 22.31 -5.20
N PRO A 133 7.27 21.69 -4.24
CA PRO A 133 7.38 22.06 -2.84
C PRO A 133 8.83 22.10 -2.39
N LYS A 134 9.19 23.15 -1.65
CA LYS A 134 10.54 23.27 -1.10
C LYS A 134 10.76 22.18 -0.06
N LEU A 135 11.91 21.53 -0.12
CA LEU A 135 12.29 20.48 0.81
C LEU A 135 13.03 21.07 2.01
N SER A 136 12.79 20.49 3.18
CA SER A 136 13.42 20.87 4.45
C SER A 136 14.85 20.36 4.59
N SER A 137 15.20 19.31 3.86
CA SER A 137 16.52 18.66 3.86
C SER A 137 16.91 18.21 2.46
N HIS A 138 18.21 17.99 2.26
CA HIS A 138 18.78 17.47 1.02
C HIS A 138 19.79 16.38 1.38
N VAL A 139 20.05 15.48 0.43
CA VAL A 139 21.11 14.47 0.55
C VAL A 139 22.42 15.15 0.18
N ASP A 140 23.42 15.01 1.04
CA ASP A 140 24.76 15.53 0.77
C ASP A 140 25.49 14.63 -0.24
N HIS A 141 26.39 15.21 -1.05
CA HIS A 141 27.27 14.47 -1.97
C HIS A 141 26.54 13.60 -3.03
N MET A 142 25.48 14.13 -3.65
CA MET A 142 24.78 13.46 -4.76
C MET A 142 25.44 13.65 -6.15
N ASP A 143 26.68 14.16 -6.20
CA ASP A 143 27.39 14.58 -7.41
C ASP A 143 28.07 13.41 -8.15
#